data_AF-A0A9D6H6B9-F1
#
_entry.id   AF-A0A9D6H6B9-F1
#
_cell.length_a   1.000
_cell.length_b   1.000
_cell.length_c   1.000
_cell.angle_alpha   90.00
_cell.angle_beta   90.00
_cell.angle_gamma   90.00
#
_symmetry.space_group_name_H-M   'P 1'
#
loop_
_entity.id
_entity.type
_entity.pdbx_description
1 polymer ?
#
loop_
_entity_poly.entity_id
_entity_poly.type
_entity_poly.pdbx_seq_one_letter_code
_entity_poly.pdbx_strand_id
1 'polypeptide(L)'
;MTPRVPAPSVSQRGSRLGMAAVRAAAWLGVATGIVCASAVGGGAHAAVSDTRTYADVPRVTVADDAFFRGLFESARVQPLRVAFFGDSQETAPAGFGEHYLAFLNARFTRVFGPAHETILFTNATAVTRPQWLATVAASTALGTAQTPAAEIPPNIVVHALRAAKGDRTRALRVVFLPDAARASDPALVGGPWFATGAPIRAEVVVRRGVLREALRWWNAPTDGDTPDGMAPAVAEGTLVFPPDAKQGSYAALTTPPLDLAGRRHLQLQLLGVSDRDPQEVVGVRFRAEHGGAKGGGGEGGGVVLQSLARGGMRLGDLVEDHGASAAILAAVGPRLAVLQYGANDAAAAEVTREAWRAKLLEAVAWIRASLADPAFPVIIAAELPLGGSTLAAERIDWMPVVAHDLALEDPRILALNLRRITEEEYGWGRTSMFHLFDTAHFQPYAQRLEAEAFVGELCAALGIDDPACAEPSWADCVRRWGARCASGGCREIIDVEAELFGLAWGGVGSTCDDGDGDGSPDLCPPGGIADINRDGFVDGQDLAFVLADWGAAGGVADLDRDGFVGAADLAIVLGAWGR
;
A
#
# COMPACT_ATOMS: atom_id res chain seq x y z
N MET A 1 3.45 43.59 10.23
CA MET A 1 4.38 43.94 9.15
C MET A 1 4.79 42.67 8.45
N THR A 2 4.16 42.38 7.33
CA THR A 2 4.35 41.19 6.49
C THR A 2 4.47 41.69 5.05
N PRO A 3 5.57 41.46 4.34
CA PRO A 3 5.69 41.92 2.96
C PRO A 3 5.02 40.90 2.02
N ARG A 4 4.04 41.40 1.25
CA ARG A 4 3.48 40.75 0.06
C ARG A 4 4.52 40.78 -1.06
N VAL A 5 4.71 39.65 -1.75
CA VAL A 5 5.43 39.56 -3.03
C VAL A 5 4.39 39.41 -4.16
N PRO A 6 4.50 40.15 -5.29
CA PRO A 6 3.48 40.16 -6.33
C PRO A 6 3.73 39.12 -7.44
N ALA A 7 2.63 38.71 -8.08
CA ALA A 7 2.61 37.83 -9.26
C ALA A 7 3.20 38.50 -10.51
N PRO A 8 3.82 37.76 -11.45
CA PRO A 8 4.30 38.33 -12.70
C PRO A 8 3.23 38.34 -13.80
N SER A 9 3.25 39.45 -14.53
CA SER A 9 2.39 39.82 -15.65
C SER A 9 2.72 39.10 -16.95
N VAL A 10 1.67 38.78 -17.70
CA VAL A 10 1.65 38.38 -19.11
C VAL A 10 2.26 39.48 -20.00
N SER A 11 3.16 39.12 -20.91
CA SER A 11 3.51 39.96 -22.05
C SER A 11 3.63 39.12 -23.32
N GLN A 12 2.73 39.37 -24.27
CA GLN A 12 2.82 38.94 -25.66
C GLN A 12 3.84 39.81 -26.40
N ARG A 13 4.79 39.19 -27.11
CA ARG A 13 5.31 39.70 -28.39
C ARG A 13 5.71 38.54 -29.29
N GLY A 14 5.05 38.42 -30.43
CA GLY A 14 5.48 37.55 -31.52
C GLY A 14 6.57 38.21 -32.37
N SER A 15 7.39 37.39 -33.03
CA SER A 15 7.57 37.45 -34.50
C SER A 15 8.58 36.41 -35.01
N ARG A 16 8.05 35.56 -35.91
CA ARG A 16 8.55 35.13 -37.23
C ARG A 16 9.77 34.19 -37.40
N LEU A 17 9.41 33.07 -38.05
CA LEU A 17 9.98 32.43 -39.26
C LEU A 17 11.16 31.46 -39.11
N GLY A 18 10.94 30.24 -39.62
CA GLY A 18 11.97 29.25 -39.94
C GLY A 18 11.43 27.85 -40.22
N MET A 19 10.58 27.68 -41.24
CA MET A 19 10.11 26.37 -41.70
C MET A 19 11.15 25.79 -42.68
N ALA A 20 11.77 24.66 -42.32
CA ALA A 20 12.52 23.81 -43.23
C ALA A 20 12.02 22.38 -43.11
N ALA A 21 11.47 21.87 -44.21
CA ALA A 21 11.04 20.48 -44.38
C ALA A 21 12.24 19.59 -44.74
N VAL A 22 12.16 18.28 -44.44
CA VAL A 22 12.40 17.16 -45.38
C VAL A 22 12.13 15.79 -44.70
N ARG A 23 11.08 15.13 -45.20
CA ARG A 23 10.86 13.71 -45.55
C ARG A 23 11.13 12.57 -44.54
N ALA A 24 10.05 11.83 -44.22
CA ALA A 24 10.08 10.40 -43.93
C ALA A 24 9.29 9.65 -45.02
N ALA A 25 9.86 8.55 -45.52
CA ALA A 25 9.32 7.72 -46.60
C ALA A 25 8.43 6.60 -46.05
N ALA A 26 7.26 6.38 -46.65
CA ALA A 26 6.40 5.22 -46.41
C ALA A 26 6.44 4.29 -47.63
N TRP A 27 6.67 3.01 -47.39
CA TRP A 27 6.61 1.94 -48.39
C TRP A 27 5.18 1.39 -48.47
N LEU A 28 4.63 1.38 -49.69
CA LEU A 28 3.35 0.75 -50.05
C LEU A 28 3.61 -0.67 -50.58
N GLY A 29 2.92 -1.66 -50.04
CA GLY A 29 2.77 -3.00 -50.62
C GLY A 29 1.30 -3.30 -50.86
N VAL A 30 0.94 -3.50 -52.13
CA VAL A 30 -0.42 -3.79 -52.63
C VAL A 30 -0.70 -5.28 -52.54
N ALA A 31 -1.91 -5.66 -52.07
CA ALA A 31 -2.52 -6.93 -52.42
C ALA A 31 -4.05 -6.76 -52.56
N THR A 32 -4.55 -7.26 -53.68
CA THR A 32 -5.88 -7.04 -54.27
C THR A 32 -6.86 -8.16 -53.90
N GLY A 33 -8.08 -7.78 -53.54
CA GLY A 33 -9.34 -8.46 -53.92
C GLY A 33 -9.72 -9.79 -53.25
N ILE A 34 -10.83 -9.80 -52.50
CA ILE A 34 -12.13 -10.38 -52.89
C ILE A 34 -13.16 -9.95 -51.83
N VAL A 35 -14.24 -9.31 -52.29
CA VAL A 35 -15.39 -8.91 -51.49
C VAL A 35 -16.38 -10.07 -51.46
N CYS A 36 -16.63 -10.62 -50.28
CA CYS A 36 -17.88 -11.34 -49.98
C CYS A 36 -18.61 -10.57 -48.89
N ALA A 37 -19.62 -9.79 -49.31
CA ALA A 37 -20.54 -9.11 -48.42
C ALA A 37 -21.55 -10.13 -47.87
N SER A 38 -21.38 -10.53 -46.61
CA SER A 38 -22.49 -11.03 -45.79
C SER A 38 -22.96 -9.89 -44.90
N ALA A 39 -24.14 -9.36 -45.22
CA ALA A 39 -24.81 -8.36 -44.41
C ALA A 39 -25.16 -8.94 -43.03
N VAL A 40 -24.42 -8.55 -42.01
CA VAL A 40 -24.86 -8.64 -40.61
C VAL A 40 -25.34 -7.25 -40.25
N GLY A 41 -26.64 -7.14 -39.96
CA GLY A 41 -27.27 -5.90 -39.55
C GLY A 41 -26.54 -5.31 -38.35
N GLY A 42 -25.96 -4.12 -38.54
CA GLY A 42 -25.48 -3.29 -37.46
C GLY A 42 -26.67 -2.77 -36.66
N GLY A 43 -27.11 -3.57 -35.70
CA GLY A 43 -27.75 -3.02 -34.52
C GLY A 43 -26.68 -2.29 -33.73
N ALA A 44 -26.78 -0.97 -33.64
CA ALA A 44 -26.09 -0.23 -32.60
C ALA A 44 -26.64 -0.77 -31.27
N HIS A 45 -25.94 -1.74 -30.68
CA HIS A 45 -26.15 -2.07 -29.28
C HIS A 45 -25.78 -0.82 -28.51
N ALA A 46 -26.79 -0.16 -27.94
CA ALA A 46 -26.55 0.79 -26.85
C ALA A 46 -25.64 0.06 -25.86
N ALA A 47 -24.47 0.64 -25.57
CA ALA A 47 -23.62 0.13 -24.50
C ALA A 47 -24.51 0.05 -23.26
N VAL A 48 -24.80 -1.17 -22.81
CA VAL A 48 -25.47 -1.36 -21.52
C VAL A 48 -24.52 -0.74 -20.51
N SER A 49 -24.93 0.34 -19.84
CA SER A 49 -24.09 0.89 -18.78
C SER A 49 -24.02 -0.18 -17.70
N ASP A 50 -22.84 -0.74 -17.49
CA ASP A 50 -22.64 -1.70 -16.42
C ASP A 50 -22.84 -0.98 -15.08
N THR A 51 -23.88 -1.34 -14.34
CA THR A 51 -24.24 -0.72 -13.07
C THR A 51 -23.68 -1.46 -11.86
N ARG A 52 -22.91 -2.54 -12.06
CA ARG A 52 -22.31 -3.30 -10.96
C ARG A 52 -21.36 -2.42 -10.15
N THR A 53 -21.29 -2.70 -8.86
CA THR A 53 -20.42 -2.09 -7.86
C THR A 53 -19.61 -3.16 -7.14
N TYR A 54 -18.75 -2.76 -6.21
CA TYR A 54 -17.96 -3.62 -5.35
C TYR A 54 -18.80 -4.65 -4.59
N ALA A 55 -20.08 -4.35 -4.30
CA ALA A 55 -20.99 -5.26 -3.60
C ALA A 55 -21.47 -6.42 -4.50
N ASP A 56 -21.48 -6.22 -5.82
CA ASP A 56 -21.96 -7.19 -6.81
C ASP A 56 -20.90 -8.24 -7.20
N VAL A 57 -19.64 -8.06 -6.76
CA VAL A 57 -18.53 -8.96 -7.06
C VAL A 57 -17.91 -9.54 -5.78
N PRO A 58 -17.29 -10.74 -5.83
CA PRO A 58 -16.72 -11.38 -4.64
C PRO A 58 -15.61 -10.56 -3.96
N ARG A 59 -15.28 -10.92 -2.71
CA ARG A 59 -14.11 -10.39 -1.98
C ARG A 59 -12.80 -10.72 -2.68
N VAL A 60 -12.70 -11.94 -3.21
CA VAL A 60 -11.56 -12.42 -4.00
C VAL A 60 -12.08 -13.06 -5.28
N THR A 61 -11.50 -12.69 -6.42
CA THR A 61 -11.73 -13.36 -7.70
C THR A 61 -10.43 -13.95 -8.17
N VAL A 62 -10.41 -15.27 -8.38
CA VAL A 62 -9.25 -16.01 -8.84
C VAL A 62 -9.72 -17.17 -9.71
N ALA A 63 -9.25 -17.24 -10.95
CA ALA A 63 -9.61 -18.31 -11.89
C ALA A 63 -8.70 -19.55 -11.76
N ASP A 64 -7.46 -19.38 -11.28
CA ASP A 64 -6.49 -20.46 -11.02
C ASP A 64 -5.95 -20.35 -9.58
N ASP A 65 -6.81 -20.70 -8.62
CA ASP A 65 -6.52 -20.70 -7.18
C ASP A 65 -5.35 -21.64 -6.85
N ALA A 66 -5.28 -22.81 -7.50
CA ALA A 66 -4.22 -23.78 -7.33
C ALA A 66 -2.83 -23.19 -7.66
N PHE A 67 -2.72 -22.39 -8.73
CA PHE A 67 -1.47 -21.70 -9.06
C PHE A 67 -1.10 -20.66 -8.00
N PHE A 68 -2.02 -19.77 -7.61
CA PHE A 68 -1.71 -18.72 -6.63
C PHE A 68 -1.40 -19.32 -5.26
N ARG A 69 -2.17 -20.34 -4.83
CA ARG A 69 -1.87 -21.13 -3.65
C ARG A 69 -0.46 -21.73 -3.72
N GLY A 70 -0.12 -22.38 -4.83
CA GLY A 70 1.22 -22.96 -5.04
C GLY A 70 2.34 -21.91 -5.01
N LEU A 71 2.10 -20.72 -5.55
CA LEU A 71 3.05 -19.61 -5.52
C LEU A 71 3.34 -19.16 -4.09
N PHE A 72 2.29 -18.92 -3.29
CA PHE A 72 2.42 -18.53 -1.88
C PHE A 72 2.96 -19.66 -1.01
N GLU A 73 2.53 -20.91 -1.20
CA GLU A 73 3.08 -22.07 -0.49
C GLU A 73 4.56 -22.31 -0.83
N SER A 74 5.01 -21.92 -2.03
CA SER A 74 6.44 -21.94 -2.36
C SER A 74 7.25 -21.01 -1.46
N ALA A 75 6.63 -20.01 -0.84
CA ALA A 75 7.26 -19.14 0.13
C ALA A 75 7.76 -19.91 1.35
N ARG A 76 7.28 -21.10 1.68
CA ARG A 76 7.80 -21.87 2.82
C ARG A 76 9.23 -22.39 2.62
N VAL A 77 9.70 -22.47 1.37
CA VAL A 77 10.97 -23.11 0.99
C VAL A 77 11.83 -22.28 0.03
N GLN A 78 11.41 -21.06 -0.30
CA GLN A 78 12.20 -20.07 -1.04
C GLN A 78 11.54 -18.70 -0.89
N PRO A 79 12.26 -17.58 -1.02
CA PRO A 79 11.65 -16.26 -0.89
C PRO A 79 10.61 -16.00 -2.00
N LEU A 80 9.44 -15.50 -1.60
CA LEU A 80 8.47 -14.89 -2.51
C LEU A 80 8.62 -13.37 -2.42
N ARG A 81 9.37 -12.80 -3.35
CA ARG A 81 9.52 -11.34 -3.49
C ARG A 81 8.31 -10.77 -4.20
N VAL A 82 7.63 -9.84 -3.55
CA VAL A 82 6.44 -9.17 -4.06
C VAL A 82 6.81 -7.72 -4.38
N ALA A 83 6.63 -7.29 -5.62
CA ALA A 83 6.70 -5.88 -5.99
C ALA A 83 5.33 -5.24 -5.73
N PHE A 84 5.26 -4.32 -4.77
CA PHE A 84 4.01 -3.66 -4.38
C PHE A 84 3.95 -2.25 -4.96
N PHE A 85 3.18 -2.08 -6.03
CA PHE A 85 2.95 -0.78 -6.64
C PHE A 85 1.67 -0.18 -6.07
N GLY A 86 1.75 1.08 -5.67
CA GLY A 86 0.60 1.83 -5.17
C GLY A 86 0.86 3.31 -5.09
N ASP A 87 0.06 4.00 -4.28
CA ASP A 87 -0.03 5.45 -4.29
C ASP A 87 0.15 6.09 -2.89
N SER A 88 -0.86 6.85 -2.46
CA SER A 88 -0.89 7.62 -1.23
C SER A 88 -1.17 6.76 0.00
N GLN A 89 -1.84 5.61 -0.11
CA GLN A 89 -2.13 4.79 1.08
C GLN A 89 -0.88 4.11 1.64
N GLU A 90 -0.01 3.60 0.78
CA GLU A 90 1.24 2.92 1.16
C GLU A 90 2.35 3.87 1.59
N THR A 91 2.20 5.16 1.29
CA THR A 91 3.14 6.19 1.72
C THR A 91 2.60 6.96 2.92
N ALA A 92 1.38 7.49 2.76
CA ALA A 92 0.57 8.34 3.64
C ALA A 92 1.33 9.49 4.32
N PRO A 93 0.67 10.65 4.55
CA PRO A 93 1.31 11.73 5.29
C PRO A 93 1.75 11.27 6.69
N ALA A 94 2.77 11.94 7.25
CA ALA A 94 3.33 11.65 8.57
C ALA A 94 3.90 10.23 8.79
N GLY A 95 4.16 9.47 7.72
CA GLY A 95 4.76 8.14 7.79
C GLY A 95 3.77 7.03 8.11
N PHE A 96 2.45 7.28 8.00
CA PHE A 96 1.44 6.28 8.31
C PHE A 96 1.44 5.09 7.34
N GLY A 97 1.83 5.28 6.09
CA GLY A 97 1.87 4.19 5.11
C GLY A 97 2.99 3.19 5.39
N GLU A 98 4.04 3.62 6.11
CA GLU A 98 5.06 2.71 6.62
C GLU A 98 4.49 1.72 7.67
N HIS A 99 3.35 2.05 8.30
CA HIS A 99 2.63 1.06 9.12
C HIS A 99 2.07 -0.05 8.24
N TYR A 100 1.40 0.30 7.14
CA TYR A 100 0.74 -0.68 6.28
C TYR A 100 1.72 -1.72 5.74
N LEU A 101 2.80 -1.26 5.11
CA LEU A 101 3.79 -2.15 4.50
C LEU A 101 4.53 -3.02 5.53
N ALA A 102 4.82 -2.47 6.71
CA ALA A 102 5.41 -3.23 7.81
C ALA A 102 4.44 -4.29 8.34
N PHE A 103 3.16 -3.94 8.51
CA PHE A 103 2.12 -4.88 8.95
C PHE A 103 1.81 -5.94 7.90
N LEU A 104 1.82 -5.63 6.60
CA LEU A 104 1.71 -6.63 5.54
C LEU A 104 2.84 -7.66 5.62
N ASN A 105 4.10 -7.20 5.69
CA ASN A 105 5.25 -8.11 5.83
C ASN A 105 5.17 -8.93 7.14
N ALA A 106 4.81 -8.31 8.26
CA ALA A 106 4.63 -9.00 9.53
C ALA A 106 3.49 -10.03 9.50
N ARG A 107 2.38 -9.70 8.83
CA ARG A 107 1.23 -10.59 8.71
C ARG A 107 1.53 -11.79 7.82
N PHE A 108 2.18 -11.59 6.68
CA PHE A 108 2.70 -12.70 5.89
C PHE A 108 3.70 -13.56 6.68
N THR A 109 4.55 -12.94 7.50
CA THR A 109 5.48 -13.70 8.37
C THR A 109 4.74 -14.58 9.37
N ARG A 110 3.62 -14.13 9.93
CA ARG A 110 2.79 -14.97 10.82
C ARG A 110 2.23 -16.20 10.11
N VAL A 111 1.96 -16.13 8.81
CA VAL A 111 1.40 -17.23 8.01
C VAL A 111 2.48 -18.17 7.46
N PHE A 112 3.53 -17.60 6.87
CA PHE A 112 4.55 -18.34 6.11
C PHE A 112 5.85 -18.58 6.89
N GLY A 113 5.98 -17.97 8.08
CA GLY A 113 7.19 -17.99 8.89
C GLY A 113 8.13 -16.80 8.63
N PRO A 114 9.18 -16.65 9.44
CA PRO A 114 10.14 -15.55 9.34
C PRO A 114 10.77 -15.45 7.96
N ALA A 115 10.89 -14.24 7.43
CA ALA A 115 11.54 -14.03 6.14
C ALA A 115 13.05 -14.29 6.23
N HIS A 116 13.59 -14.99 5.24
CA HIS A 116 15.05 -15.16 5.09
C HIS A 116 15.71 -14.00 4.34
N GLU A 117 14.95 -12.99 3.96
CA GLU A 117 15.43 -11.84 3.20
C GLU A 117 14.69 -10.58 3.65
N THR A 118 15.40 -9.45 3.70
CA THR A 118 14.79 -8.14 3.92
C THR A 118 14.31 -7.51 2.62
N ILE A 119 13.50 -6.46 2.73
CA ILE A 119 13.32 -5.52 1.62
C ILE A 119 14.68 -4.92 1.18
N LEU A 120 14.69 -4.31 0.00
CA LEU A 120 15.80 -3.55 -0.55
C LEU A 120 15.84 -2.15 0.07
N PHE A 121 16.87 -1.85 0.83
CA PHE A 121 17.16 -0.56 1.42
C PHE A 121 17.94 0.31 0.42
N THR A 122 17.33 1.42 -0.01
CA THR A 122 17.96 2.38 -0.94
C THR A 122 18.86 3.35 -0.17
N ASN A 123 19.65 4.17 -0.88
CA ASN A 123 20.52 5.15 -0.24
C ASN A 123 19.74 6.40 0.20
N ALA A 124 18.89 6.24 1.21
CA ALA A 124 18.15 7.30 1.88
C ALA A 124 18.55 7.39 3.36
N THR A 125 18.36 8.54 4.00
CA THR A 125 18.53 8.66 5.45
C THR A 125 17.21 8.36 6.13
N ALA A 126 17.15 7.23 6.83
CA ALA A 126 15.96 6.67 7.46
C ALA A 126 16.36 6.11 8.83
N VAL A 127 16.45 6.98 9.83
CA VAL A 127 16.99 6.68 11.17
C VAL A 127 15.99 6.90 12.31
N THR A 128 14.90 7.61 12.03
CA THR A 128 13.79 7.84 12.96
C THR A 128 12.64 6.90 12.62
N ARG A 129 11.87 6.47 13.63
CA ARG A 129 10.63 5.71 13.39
C ARG A 129 9.73 6.51 12.42
N PRO A 130 9.03 5.86 11.49
CA PRO A 130 8.87 4.41 11.32
C PRO A 130 10.03 3.78 10.51
N GLN A 131 10.40 2.51 10.72
CA GLN A 131 11.44 1.79 9.95
C GLN A 131 11.22 0.28 9.98
N TRP A 132 11.30 -0.41 8.83
CA TRP A 132 11.13 -1.87 8.76
C TRP A 132 12.48 -2.59 8.61
N LEU A 133 12.87 -3.35 9.64
CA LEU A 133 14.06 -4.23 9.68
C LEU A 133 15.43 -3.60 9.41
N ALA A 134 15.54 -2.29 9.18
CA ALA A 134 16.82 -1.61 9.15
C ALA A 134 16.68 -0.12 9.48
N THR A 135 17.79 0.50 9.87
CA THR A 135 17.98 1.95 9.74
C THR A 135 19.08 2.24 8.74
N VAL A 136 18.95 3.35 8.02
CA VAL A 136 19.85 3.72 6.93
C VAL A 136 20.37 5.13 7.12
N ALA A 137 21.67 5.33 6.93
CA ALA A 137 22.27 6.66 6.79
C ALA A 137 22.83 6.78 5.38
N ALA A 138 22.32 7.74 4.61
CA ALA A 138 22.77 7.94 3.24
C ALA A 138 24.26 8.30 3.20
N SER A 139 24.92 7.82 2.15
CA SER A 139 26.28 8.22 1.81
C SER A 139 26.36 9.72 1.56
N THR A 140 27.39 10.37 2.10
CA THR A 140 27.77 11.73 1.72
C THR A 140 28.86 11.75 0.65
N ALA A 141 29.39 10.57 0.29
CA ALA A 141 30.35 10.35 -0.78
C ALA A 141 29.62 10.07 -2.11
N LEU A 142 28.94 11.10 -2.65
CA LEU A 142 28.09 10.96 -3.83
C LEU A 142 28.71 11.54 -5.10
N GLY A 143 28.50 10.84 -6.21
CA GLY A 143 28.68 11.32 -7.58
C GLY A 143 27.35 11.49 -8.29
N THR A 144 27.41 11.78 -9.58
CA THR A 144 26.22 11.94 -10.43
C THR A 144 25.81 10.60 -10.98
N ALA A 145 24.63 10.11 -10.58
CA ALA A 145 24.00 8.94 -11.20
C ALA A 145 23.76 9.23 -12.70
N GLN A 146 24.02 8.24 -13.53
CA GLN A 146 23.83 8.29 -14.98
C GLN A 146 22.49 7.69 -15.40
N THR A 147 21.86 6.92 -14.51
CA THR A 147 20.56 6.29 -14.73
C THR A 147 19.46 7.36 -14.82
N PRO A 148 18.77 7.47 -15.97
CA PRO A 148 17.63 8.39 -16.12
C PRO A 148 16.50 8.08 -15.14
N ALA A 149 15.74 9.10 -14.73
CA ALA A 149 14.62 8.92 -13.80
C ALA A 149 13.59 7.88 -14.30
N ALA A 150 13.32 7.85 -15.61
CA ALA A 150 12.38 6.89 -16.20
C ALA A 150 12.84 5.42 -16.18
N GLU A 151 14.15 5.19 -15.97
CA GLU A 151 14.73 3.86 -15.79
C GLU A 151 14.72 3.40 -14.33
N ILE A 152 14.20 4.21 -13.41
CA ILE A 152 14.16 3.92 -11.97
C ILE A 152 12.71 3.59 -11.59
N PRO A 153 12.42 2.44 -10.93
CA PRO A 153 11.09 2.16 -10.44
C PRO A 153 10.63 3.21 -9.41
N PRO A 154 9.31 3.39 -9.19
CA PRO A 154 8.87 4.31 -8.17
C PRO A 154 9.39 3.88 -6.78
N ASN A 155 9.58 4.85 -5.90
CA ASN A 155 10.15 4.68 -4.54
C ASN A 155 11.58 4.09 -4.48
N ILE A 156 12.25 3.92 -5.61
CA ILE A 156 13.67 3.54 -5.66
C ILE A 156 14.52 4.78 -5.90
N VAL A 157 15.66 4.85 -5.19
CA VAL A 157 16.63 5.93 -5.38
C VAL A 157 17.98 5.34 -5.74
N VAL A 158 18.43 5.60 -6.98
CA VAL A 158 19.74 5.18 -7.46
C VAL A 158 20.77 6.26 -7.18
N HIS A 159 21.83 5.91 -6.47
CA HIS A 159 22.91 6.83 -6.14
C HIS A 159 24.27 6.30 -6.59
N ALA A 160 25.12 7.19 -7.12
CA ALA A 160 26.48 6.86 -7.50
C ALA A 160 27.44 7.09 -6.32
N LEU A 161 27.99 6.02 -5.74
CA LEU A 161 28.90 6.09 -4.60
C LEU A 161 30.33 6.31 -5.06
N ARG A 162 31.03 7.28 -4.44
CA ARG A 162 32.45 7.59 -4.64
C ARG A 162 33.34 6.82 -3.67
N ALA A 163 34.64 6.77 -3.96
CA ALA A 163 35.63 6.16 -3.07
C ALA A 163 35.88 6.96 -1.80
N ALA A 164 35.79 8.30 -1.89
CA ALA A 164 36.05 9.22 -0.79
C ALA A 164 37.38 8.95 -0.06
N LYS A 165 38.40 8.47 -0.81
CA LYS A 165 39.70 8.04 -0.26
C LYS A 165 39.59 7.01 0.89
N GLY A 166 38.49 6.26 0.96
CA GLY A 166 38.23 5.29 2.03
C GLY A 166 37.72 5.90 3.33
N ASP A 167 37.28 7.16 3.36
CA ASP A 167 36.66 7.77 4.54
C ASP A 167 35.29 7.15 4.84
N ARG A 168 35.29 6.16 5.74
CA ARG A 168 34.11 5.36 6.11
C ARG A 168 33.00 6.17 6.77
N THR A 169 33.30 7.33 7.35
CA THR A 169 32.27 8.21 7.93
C THR A 169 31.33 8.79 6.87
N ARG A 170 31.74 8.72 5.60
CA ARG A 170 30.96 9.16 4.43
C ARG A 170 30.24 8.04 3.69
N ALA A 171 30.44 6.79 4.08
CA ALA A 171 29.82 5.62 3.47
C ALA A 171 28.29 5.62 3.60
N LEU A 172 27.60 4.95 2.67
CA LEU A 172 26.24 4.46 2.94
C LEU A 172 26.34 3.47 4.09
N ARG A 173 25.48 3.59 5.10
CA ARG A 173 25.43 2.67 6.23
C ARG A 173 24.04 2.11 6.40
N VAL A 174 23.94 0.80 6.55
CA VAL A 174 22.69 0.09 6.81
C VAL A 174 22.87 -0.75 8.06
N VAL A 175 22.13 -0.45 9.11
CA VAL A 175 22.07 -1.27 10.34
C VAL A 175 20.90 -2.21 10.21
N PHE A 176 21.16 -3.51 10.31
CA PHE A 176 20.14 -4.54 10.23
C PHE A 176 19.49 -4.78 11.60
N LEU A 177 18.16 -4.66 11.65
CA LEU A 177 17.33 -4.73 12.84
C LEU A 177 16.33 -5.89 12.72
N PRO A 178 16.74 -7.16 12.86
CA PRO A 178 15.86 -8.33 12.68
C PRO A 178 14.66 -8.36 13.62
N ASP A 179 14.75 -7.65 14.75
CA ASP A 179 13.72 -7.50 15.77
C ASP A 179 12.79 -6.32 15.52
N ALA A 180 12.97 -5.60 14.41
CA ALA A 180 12.22 -4.38 14.08
C ALA A 180 12.19 -3.34 15.22
N ALA A 181 13.30 -3.16 15.96
CA ALA A 181 13.39 -2.20 17.09
C ALA A 181 12.97 -0.75 16.77
N ARG A 182 12.96 -0.39 15.49
CA ARG A 182 12.58 0.93 14.96
C ARG A 182 11.28 0.92 14.14
N ALA A 183 10.48 -0.13 14.24
CA ALA A 183 9.18 -0.21 13.60
C ALA A 183 8.23 0.93 14.03
N SER A 184 7.28 1.17 13.13
CA SER A 184 6.20 2.16 13.24
C SER A 184 5.33 1.96 14.48
N ASP A 185 5.03 0.70 14.80
CA ASP A 185 4.12 0.31 15.87
C ASP A 185 4.85 -0.56 16.92
N PRO A 186 4.67 -0.29 18.23
CA PRO A 186 5.22 -1.12 19.30
C PRO A 186 4.86 -2.61 19.19
N ALA A 187 3.70 -2.97 18.62
CA ALA A 187 3.29 -4.36 18.40
C ALA A 187 4.19 -5.13 17.44
N LEU A 188 5.01 -4.44 16.64
CA LEU A 188 6.00 -5.04 15.77
C LEU A 188 7.37 -5.20 16.45
N VAL A 189 7.64 -4.51 17.56
CA VAL A 189 8.97 -4.53 18.16
C VAL A 189 9.24 -5.87 18.86
N GLY A 190 10.38 -6.49 18.58
CA GLY A 190 10.83 -7.74 19.19
C GLY A 190 10.30 -9.01 18.53
N GLY A 191 9.51 -8.90 17.46
CA GLY A 191 8.91 -10.06 16.81
C GLY A 191 9.88 -10.86 15.92
N PRO A 192 9.56 -12.13 15.63
CA PRO A 192 10.40 -13.03 14.84
C PRO A 192 10.19 -12.80 13.33
N TRP A 193 10.46 -11.58 12.85
CA TRP A 193 10.15 -11.20 11.46
C TRP A 193 11.13 -11.73 10.44
N PHE A 194 12.36 -11.98 10.89
CA PHE A 194 13.45 -12.44 10.07
C PHE A 194 14.08 -13.70 10.65
N ALA A 195 14.48 -14.63 9.79
CA ALA A 195 15.12 -15.87 10.20
C ALA A 195 16.49 -15.61 10.84
N THR A 196 16.63 -15.97 12.11
CA THR A 196 17.88 -15.81 12.87
C THR A 196 18.60 -17.13 13.06
N GLY A 197 19.89 -17.08 13.41
CA GLY A 197 20.71 -18.27 13.72
C GLY A 197 21.45 -18.88 12.53
N ALA A 198 21.18 -18.44 11.30
CA ALA A 198 21.97 -18.78 10.13
C ALA A 198 22.92 -17.64 9.71
N PRO A 199 24.01 -17.94 8.99
CA PRO A 199 24.91 -16.90 8.49
C PRO A 199 24.17 -15.88 7.63
N ILE A 200 24.38 -14.59 7.87
CA ILE A 200 23.70 -13.51 7.15
C ILE A 200 24.69 -12.90 6.15
N ARG A 201 24.24 -12.63 4.93
CA ARG A 201 24.98 -11.89 3.90
C ARG A 201 24.23 -10.63 3.52
N ALA A 202 24.97 -9.62 3.07
CA ALA A 202 24.39 -8.52 2.31
C ALA A 202 24.49 -8.78 0.81
N GLU A 203 23.38 -8.59 0.12
CA GLU A 203 23.27 -8.53 -1.34
C GLU A 203 23.06 -7.06 -1.76
N VAL A 204 23.87 -6.57 -2.68
CA VAL A 204 23.84 -5.18 -3.14
C VAL A 204 23.53 -5.15 -4.62
N VAL A 205 22.41 -4.51 -4.98
CA VAL A 205 22.00 -4.36 -6.38
C VAL A 205 22.71 -3.14 -6.96
N VAL A 206 23.52 -3.36 -7.99
CA VAL A 206 24.41 -2.36 -8.58
C VAL A 206 24.37 -2.37 -10.09
N ARG A 207 24.61 -1.21 -10.72
CA ARG A 207 24.74 -1.09 -12.17
C ARG A 207 26.18 -1.35 -12.61
N ARG A 208 26.42 -2.22 -13.58
CA ARG A 208 27.76 -2.53 -14.10
C ARG A 208 28.37 -1.29 -14.78
N GLY A 209 29.29 -0.62 -14.08
CA GLY A 209 30.06 0.50 -14.61
C GLY A 209 31.23 0.09 -15.52
N VAL A 210 32.22 0.97 -15.68
CA VAL A 210 33.46 0.66 -16.42
C VAL A 210 34.32 -0.34 -15.63
N LEU A 211 34.59 -0.02 -14.36
CA LEU A 211 35.41 -0.84 -13.46
C LEU A 211 34.67 -2.08 -12.98
N ARG A 212 35.28 -3.26 -13.06
CA ARG A 212 34.69 -4.51 -12.55
C ARG A 212 34.58 -4.53 -11.02
N GLU A 213 35.53 -3.92 -10.34
CA GLU A 213 35.44 -3.65 -8.91
C GLU A 213 34.37 -2.58 -8.70
N ALA A 214 33.28 -2.92 -8.01
CA ALA A 214 32.13 -2.06 -7.87
C ALA A 214 32.22 -1.22 -6.60
N LEU A 215 32.25 -1.91 -5.45
CA LEU A 215 32.13 -1.30 -4.13
C LEU A 215 33.15 -1.85 -3.17
N ARG A 216 33.69 -1.00 -2.30
CA ARG A 216 34.34 -1.44 -1.06
C ARG A 216 33.26 -1.59 0.01
N TRP A 217 33.32 -2.66 0.78
CA TRP A 217 32.40 -2.93 1.87
C TRP A 217 33.14 -3.17 3.18
N TRP A 218 32.48 -2.81 4.29
CA TRP A 218 32.92 -3.09 5.64
C TRP A 218 31.77 -3.71 6.44
N ASN A 219 32.07 -4.79 7.15
CA ASN A 219 31.22 -5.29 8.22
C ASN A 219 31.63 -4.58 9.53
N ALA A 220 30.79 -3.70 10.03
CA ALA A 220 31.09 -2.82 11.17
C ALA A 220 29.99 -2.88 12.23
N PRO A 221 29.76 -4.04 12.87
CA PRO A 221 28.62 -4.28 13.74
C PRO A 221 28.58 -3.31 14.94
N THR A 222 27.37 -3.05 15.45
CA THR A 222 27.08 -2.00 16.44
C THR A 222 26.04 -2.47 17.46
N ASP A 223 26.00 -1.84 18.63
CA ASP A 223 24.98 -2.09 19.65
C ASP A 223 23.77 -1.15 19.55
N GLY A 224 23.90 -0.05 18.80
CA GLY A 224 22.85 0.93 18.61
C GLY A 224 21.91 0.58 17.45
N ASP A 225 20.66 1.02 17.56
CA ASP A 225 19.64 0.81 16.52
C ASP A 225 19.77 1.83 15.35
N THR A 226 20.78 2.71 15.39
CA THR A 226 21.04 3.74 14.37
C THR A 226 22.45 3.63 13.83
N PRO A 227 22.71 4.03 12.56
CA PRO A 227 24.02 3.87 11.95
C PRO A 227 25.13 4.64 12.66
N ASP A 228 26.23 3.94 12.96
CA ASP A 228 27.43 4.48 13.60
C ASP A 228 28.59 4.54 12.59
N GLY A 229 29.00 5.76 12.25
CA GLY A 229 30.12 6.01 11.33
C GLY A 229 31.49 5.64 11.90
N MET A 230 31.61 5.50 13.23
CA MET A 230 32.85 5.19 13.93
C MET A 230 32.94 3.72 14.36
N ALA A 231 31.91 2.91 14.09
CA ALA A 231 31.90 1.49 14.44
C ALA A 231 33.12 0.76 13.84
N PRO A 232 33.88 -0.01 14.66
CA PRO A 232 35.05 -0.72 14.18
C PRO A 232 34.64 -1.79 13.16
N ALA A 233 35.39 -1.90 12.05
CA ALA A 233 35.16 -2.96 11.09
C ALA A 233 35.81 -4.25 11.59
N VAL A 234 35.09 -5.35 11.50
CA VAL A 234 35.59 -6.69 11.82
C VAL A 234 35.95 -7.50 10.57
N ALA A 235 35.43 -7.08 9.42
CA ALA A 235 35.81 -7.58 8.10
C ALA A 235 35.62 -6.49 7.03
N GLU A 236 36.35 -6.59 5.92
CA GLU A 236 36.23 -5.71 4.76
C GLU A 236 36.55 -6.45 3.46
N GLY A 237 36.15 -5.87 2.34
CA GLY A 237 36.50 -6.40 1.03
C GLY A 237 35.98 -5.55 -0.13
N THR A 238 36.03 -6.13 -1.33
CA THR A 238 35.54 -5.49 -2.56
C THR A 238 34.50 -6.40 -3.22
N LEU A 239 33.34 -5.85 -3.58
CA LEU A 239 32.36 -6.50 -4.44
C LEU A 239 32.78 -6.32 -5.89
N VAL A 240 32.90 -7.43 -6.62
CA VAL A 240 33.42 -7.45 -7.99
C VAL A 240 32.41 -8.13 -8.91
N PHE A 241 32.13 -7.52 -10.05
CA PHE A 241 31.27 -8.13 -11.06
C PHE A 241 31.93 -9.37 -11.69
N PRO A 242 31.13 -10.40 -12.04
CA PRO A 242 31.66 -11.56 -12.75
C PRO A 242 32.21 -11.13 -14.14
N PRO A 243 33.16 -11.89 -14.71
CA PRO A 243 33.88 -11.49 -15.92
C PRO A 243 32.98 -11.21 -17.14
N ASP A 244 31.82 -11.86 -17.20
CA ASP A 244 30.84 -11.83 -18.28
C ASP A 244 29.73 -10.77 -18.09
N ALA A 245 29.73 -10.03 -16.97
CA ALA A 245 28.75 -8.98 -16.72
C ALA A 245 28.87 -7.84 -17.75
N LYS A 246 27.78 -7.59 -18.47
CA LYS A 246 27.69 -6.56 -19.52
C LYS A 246 27.64 -5.16 -18.91
N GLN A 247 28.44 -4.23 -19.43
CA GLN A 247 28.37 -2.83 -19.00
C GLN A 247 26.96 -2.26 -19.19
N GLY A 248 26.48 -1.53 -18.17
CA GLY A 248 25.13 -1.00 -18.11
C GLY A 248 24.08 -1.95 -17.53
N SER A 249 24.34 -3.26 -17.41
CA SER A 249 23.41 -4.20 -16.78
C SER A 249 23.37 -4.03 -15.27
N TYR A 250 22.28 -4.43 -14.63
CA TYR A 250 22.19 -4.50 -13.16
C TYR A 250 22.48 -5.92 -12.68
N ALA A 251 23.16 -6.04 -11.54
CA ALA A 251 23.38 -7.33 -10.89
C ALA A 251 23.39 -7.20 -9.37
N ALA A 252 23.03 -8.28 -8.70
CA ALA A 252 23.17 -8.47 -7.27
C ALA A 252 24.57 -9.00 -6.94
N LEU A 253 25.38 -8.21 -6.22
CA LEU A 253 26.69 -8.63 -5.72
C LEU A 253 26.57 -8.96 -4.24
N THR A 254 27.12 -10.11 -3.83
CA THR A 254 26.93 -10.64 -2.47
C THR A 254 28.24 -10.63 -1.68
N THR A 255 28.16 -10.23 -0.42
CA THR A 255 29.27 -10.27 0.54
C THR A 255 29.55 -11.72 1.03
N PRO A 256 30.75 -12.00 1.59
CA PRO A 256 30.93 -13.10 2.54
C PRO A 256 29.94 -13.01 3.71
N PRO A 257 29.70 -14.08 4.49
CA PRO A 257 28.87 -13.99 5.69
C PRO A 257 29.38 -12.90 6.63
N LEU A 258 28.46 -12.08 7.12
CA LEU A 258 28.71 -10.99 8.05
C LEU A 258 28.65 -11.52 9.48
N ASP A 259 29.59 -11.07 10.31
CA ASP A 259 29.76 -11.45 11.70
C ASP A 259 29.28 -10.32 12.63
N LEU A 260 28.50 -10.67 13.66
CA LEU A 260 28.07 -9.76 14.71
C LEU A 260 29.22 -9.37 15.66
N ALA A 261 30.28 -10.18 15.75
CA ALA A 261 31.42 -9.98 16.64
C ALA A 261 31.00 -9.65 18.09
N GLY A 262 29.96 -10.33 18.58
CA GLY A 262 29.41 -10.15 19.92
C GLY A 262 28.57 -8.87 20.14
N ARG A 263 28.30 -8.10 19.08
CA ARG A 263 27.41 -6.92 19.12
C ARG A 263 25.96 -7.29 18.82
N ARG A 264 25.05 -6.36 19.07
CA ARG A 264 23.61 -6.56 18.85
C ARG A 264 23.19 -6.58 17.37
N HIS A 265 23.76 -5.70 16.55
CA HIS A 265 23.30 -5.48 15.17
C HIS A 265 24.44 -5.57 14.16
N LEU A 266 24.16 -6.16 13.00
CA LEU A 266 25.03 -6.04 11.83
C LEU A 266 24.91 -4.63 11.28
N GLN A 267 26.03 -4.08 10.83
CA GLN A 267 26.03 -2.86 10.04
C GLN A 267 26.95 -3.02 8.83
N LEU A 268 26.38 -2.82 7.65
CA LEU A 268 27.12 -2.77 6.40
C LEU A 268 27.46 -1.32 6.08
N GLN A 269 28.72 -1.07 5.71
CA GLN A 269 29.14 0.22 5.16
C GLN A 269 29.62 0.05 3.72
N LEU A 270 29.21 0.95 2.82
CA LEU A 270 29.52 0.89 1.40
C LEU A 270 30.09 2.21 0.85
N LEU A 271 31.18 2.09 0.08
CA LEU A 271 31.74 3.15 -0.75
C LEU A 271 32.03 2.63 -2.16
N GLY A 272 32.10 3.54 -3.13
CA GLY A 272 32.65 3.20 -4.45
C GLY A 272 34.13 2.83 -4.38
N VAL A 273 34.67 2.27 -5.45
CA VAL A 273 36.13 2.05 -5.57
C VAL A 273 36.86 3.20 -6.24
N SER A 274 36.14 4.09 -6.96
CA SER A 274 36.72 5.20 -7.72
C SER A 274 35.97 6.51 -7.47
N ASP A 275 36.72 7.60 -7.35
CA ASP A 275 36.16 8.96 -7.38
C ASP A 275 35.91 9.44 -8.83
N ARG A 276 36.54 8.82 -9.83
CA ARG A 276 36.35 9.18 -11.25
C ARG A 276 35.18 8.43 -11.87
N ASP A 277 34.96 7.20 -11.42
CA ASP A 277 33.94 6.27 -11.91
C ASP A 277 33.05 5.87 -10.73
N PRO A 278 32.19 6.77 -10.22
CA PRO A 278 31.35 6.46 -9.07
C PRO A 278 30.37 5.32 -9.41
N GLN A 279 30.19 4.41 -8.46
CA GLN A 279 29.42 3.18 -8.66
C GLN A 279 27.95 3.40 -8.33
N GLU A 280 27.05 3.22 -9.30
CA GLU A 280 25.61 3.31 -9.08
C GLU A 280 25.07 2.11 -8.31
N VAL A 281 24.38 2.40 -7.22
CA VAL A 281 23.77 1.45 -6.30
C VAL A 281 22.27 1.70 -6.26
N VAL A 282 21.50 0.64 -6.47
CA VAL A 282 20.04 0.63 -6.35
C VAL A 282 19.64 0.45 -4.88
N GLY A 283 20.26 -0.52 -4.21
CA GLY A 283 20.04 -0.74 -2.78
C GLY A 283 20.71 -2.00 -2.24
N VAL A 284 20.47 -2.26 -0.96
CA VAL A 284 21.04 -3.35 -0.17
C VAL A 284 19.93 -4.16 0.47
N ARG A 285 20.04 -5.48 0.49
CA ARG A 285 19.20 -6.35 1.33
C ARG A 285 20.05 -7.34 2.09
N PHE A 286 19.58 -7.79 3.25
CA PHE A 286 20.20 -8.86 4.01
C PHE A 286 19.49 -10.18 3.72
N ARG A 287 20.27 -11.25 3.59
CA ARG A 287 19.79 -12.63 3.37
C ARG A 287 20.39 -13.57 4.40
N ALA A 288 19.56 -14.39 5.04
CA ALA A 288 20.00 -15.50 5.87
C ALA A 288 20.23 -16.74 4.99
N GLU A 289 21.41 -17.34 5.09
CA GLU A 289 21.68 -18.66 4.52
C GLU A 289 20.77 -19.72 5.16
N HIS A 290 20.56 -20.85 4.48
CA HIS A 290 19.87 -21.99 5.09
C HIS A 290 20.90 -22.98 5.64
N GLY A 291 20.66 -23.52 6.83
CA GLY A 291 21.48 -24.57 7.42
C GLY A 291 21.28 -25.89 6.68
N GLY A 292 22.15 -26.22 5.72
CA GLY A 292 22.10 -27.50 5.02
C GLY A 292 22.51 -28.67 5.92
N ALA A 293 21.55 -29.44 6.42
CA ALA A 293 21.77 -30.88 6.53
C ALA A 293 22.03 -31.41 5.11
N LYS A 294 23.14 -32.13 4.90
CA LYS A 294 23.55 -32.65 3.58
C LYS A 294 22.39 -33.38 2.90
N GLY A 295 21.90 -32.87 1.77
CA GLY A 295 21.04 -33.66 0.86
C GLY A 295 19.89 -32.96 0.13
N GLY A 296 19.67 -31.65 0.27
CA GLY A 296 18.63 -30.95 -0.52
C GLY A 296 18.90 -29.46 -0.62
N GLY A 297 19.13 -28.96 -1.84
CA GLY A 297 19.28 -27.53 -2.11
C GLY A 297 17.93 -26.82 -2.09
N GLY A 298 17.50 -26.36 -0.91
CA GLY A 298 16.37 -25.44 -0.73
C GLY A 298 16.86 -24.12 -0.14
N GLU A 299 16.37 -23.00 -0.66
CA GLU A 299 16.55 -21.68 -0.05
C GLU A 299 15.66 -21.59 1.22
N GLY A 300 15.98 -20.70 2.16
CA GLY A 300 15.04 -20.37 3.23
C GLY A 300 13.85 -19.58 2.70
N GLY A 301 12.69 -19.70 3.37
CA GLY A 301 11.41 -19.14 2.92
C GLY A 301 11.08 -17.69 3.35
N GLY A 302 9.81 -17.33 3.22
CA GLY A 302 9.19 -16.07 3.58
C GLY A 302 8.61 -15.31 2.39
N VAL A 303 7.62 -14.46 2.67
CA VAL A 303 7.13 -13.46 1.73
C VAL A 303 7.77 -12.13 2.09
N VAL A 304 8.27 -11.41 1.08
CA VAL A 304 8.89 -10.09 1.25
C VAL A 304 8.23 -9.11 0.31
N LEU A 305 7.48 -8.16 0.86
CA LEU A 305 6.87 -7.07 0.10
C LEU A 305 7.85 -5.90 -0.02
N GLN A 306 8.32 -5.66 -1.23
CA GLN A 306 9.06 -4.46 -1.60
C GLN A 306 8.08 -3.40 -2.08
N SER A 307 7.97 -2.30 -1.33
CA SER A 307 7.23 -1.14 -1.81
C SER A 307 7.92 -0.46 -2.98
N LEU A 308 7.14 -0.24 -4.02
CA LEU A 308 7.38 0.62 -5.17
C LEU A 308 6.24 1.64 -5.30
N ALA A 309 5.60 1.97 -4.17
CA ALA A 309 4.51 2.93 -4.10
C ALA A 309 5.00 4.36 -3.91
N ARG A 310 4.30 5.33 -4.50
CA ARG A 310 4.65 6.75 -4.38
C ARG A 310 3.38 7.59 -4.31
N GLY A 311 3.30 8.40 -3.26
CA GLY A 311 2.14 9.25 -3.00
C GLY A 311 1.77 10.16 -4.17
N GLY A 312 0.46 10.25 -4.41
CA GLY A 312 -0.14 11.05 -5.47
C GLY A 312 -0.05 10.46 -6.87
N MET A 313 0.55 9.27 -7.05
CA MET A 313 0.57 8.60 -8.35
C MET A 313 -0.82 8.09 -8.72
N ARG A 314 -1.16 8.24 -10.00
CA ARG A 314 -2.24 7.52 -10.66
C ARG A 314 -1.67 6.31 -11.37
N LEU A 315 -2.54 5.36 -11.71
CA LEU A 315 -2.12 4.13 -12.41
C LEU A 315 -1.37 4.42 -13.73
N GLY A 316 -1.81 5.43 -14.49
CA GLY A 316 -1.15 5.82 -15.74
C GLY A 316 0.27 6.34 -15.55
N ASP A 317 0.53 7.02 -14.42
CA ASP A 317 1.84 7.60 -14.13
C ASP A 317 2.91 6.50 -13.95
N LEU A 318 2.51 5.27 -13.56
CA LEU A 318 3.44 4.13 -13.44
C LEU A 318 4.16 3.83 -14.76
N VAL A 319 3.42 3.72 -15.85
CA VAL A 319 4.02 3.40 -17.16
C VAL A 319 4.60 4.64 -17.82
N GLU A 320 3.94 5.80 -17.67
CA GLU A 320 4.37 7.06 -18.28
C GLU A 320 5.70 7.57 -17.70
N ASP A 321 5.86 7.53 -16.37
CA ASP A 321 7.06 8.04 -15.71
C ASP A 321 8.12 6.97 -15.50
N HIS A 322 7.75 5.68 -15.39
CA HIS A 322 8.67 4.60 -14.98
C HIS A 322 8.71 3.41 -15.95
N GLY A 323 8.12 3.54 -17.15
CA GLY A 323 8.02 2.46 -18.13
C GLY A 323 9.37 1.90 -18.62
N ALA A 324 10.47 2.65 -18.49
CA ALA A 324 11.81 2.20 -18.88
C ALA A 324 12.57 1.46 -17.76
N SER A 325 11.94 1.24 -16.60
CA SER A 325 12.61 0.69 -15.40
C SER A 325 12.79 -0.83 -15.36
N ALA A 326 12.52 -1.52 -16.46
CA ALA A 326 12.57 -2.98 -16.58
C ALA A 326 13.88 -3.60 -16.05
N ALA A 327 15.03 -2.99 -16.35
CA ALA A 327 16.33 -3.52 -15.96
C ALA A 327 16.54 -3.54 -14.43
N ILE A 328 16.02 -2.53 -13.72
CA ILE A 328 16.07 -2.49 -12.26
C ILE A 328 15.01 -3.41 -11.67
N LEU A 329 13.79 -3.43 -12.22
CA LEU A 329 12.73 -4.32 -11.75
C LEU A 329 13.14 -5.79 -11.85
N ALA A 330 13.78 -6.19 -12.95
CA ALA A 330 14.35 -7.52 -13.13
C ALA A 330 15.47 -7.83 -12.11
N ALA A 331 16.30 -6.84 -11.75
CA ALA A 331 17.34 -6.99 -10.75
C ALA A 331 16.82 -7.06 -9.30
N VAL A 332 15.69 -6.40 -9.01
CA VAL A 332 14.95 -6.60 -7.76
C VAL A 332 14.45 -8.04 -7.68
N GLY A 333 14.03 -8.59 -8.83
CA GLY A 333 13.65 -9.99 -9.02
C GLY A 333 12.35 -10.38 -8.30
N PRO A 334 11.25 -9.62 -8.43
CA PRO A 334 9.95 -10.03 -7.91
C PRO A 334 9.44 -11.27 -8.64
N ARG A 335 8.65 -12.09 -7.94
CA ARG A 335 7.92 -13.25 -8.47
C ARG A 335 6.40 -13.07 -8.45
N LEU A 336 5.95 -11.94 -7.92
CA LEU A 336 4.57 -11.49 -7.86
C LEU A 336 4.56 -9.97 -7.87
N ALA A 337 3.57 -9.37 -8.53
CA ALA A 337 3.30 -7.94 -8.43
C ALA A 337 1.92 -7.71 -7.80
N VAL A 338 1.80 -6.65 -7.02
CA VAL A 338 0.52 -6.11 -6.55
C VAL A 338 0.35 -4.72 -7.13
N LEU A 339 -0.84 -4.44 -7.68
CA LEU A 339 -1.29 -3.11 -8.10
C LEU A 339 -2.40 -2.67 -7.13
N GLN A 340 -2.09 -1.72 -6.24
CA GLN A 340 -3.05 -1.05 -5.37
C GLN A 340 -3.15 0.42 -5.77
N TYR A 341 -4.05 0.70 -6.72
CA TYR A 341 -4.30 2.03 -7.27
C TYR A 341 -5.80 2.28 -7.35
N GLY A 342 -6.19 3.55 -7.38
CA GLY A 342 -7.57 3.93 -7.67
C GLY A 342 -7.98 5.22 -7.00
N ALA A 343 -7.46 5.50 -5.80
CA ALA A 343 -7.75 6.69 -5.02
C ALA A 343 -7.47 7.99 -5.81
N ASN A 344 -6.25 8.14 -6.30
CA ASN A 344 -5.85 9.32 -7.08
C ASN A 344 -6.48 9.32 -8.50
N ASP A 345 -6.71 8.15 -9.08
CA ASP A 345 -7.39 8.02 -10.38
C ASP A 345 -8.85 8.49 -10.30
N ALA A 346 -9.58 8.10 -9.26
CA ALA A 346 -10.98 8.46 -9.03
C ALA A 346 -11.19 9.97 -8.86
N ALA A 347 -10.19 10.67 -8.33
CA ALA A 347 -10.18 12.13 -8.21
C ALA A 347 -9.97 12.86 -9.54
N ALA A 348 -9.48 12.18 -10.60
CA ALA A 348 -9.28 12.79 -11.90
C ALA A 348 -10.61 13.05 -12.62
N ALA A 349 -10.81 14.24 -13.19
CA ALA A 349 -12.11 14.71 -13.68
C ALA A 349 -12.80 13.79 -14.71
N GLU A 350 -12.04 13.05 -15.54
CA GLU A 350 -12.57 12.31 -16.69
C GLU A 350 -12.25 10.81 -16.69
N VAL A 351 -11.92 10.21 -15.53
CA VAL A 351 -11.69 8.75 -15.50
C VAL A 351 -13.01 8.00 -15.77
N THR A 352 -12.97 7.06 -16.72
CA THR A 352 -14.06 6.12 -16.99
C THR A 352 -13.63 4.70 -16.68
N ARG A 353 -14.60 3.78 -16.57
CA ARG A 353 -14.36 2.35 -16.35
C ARG A 353 -13.45 1.77 -17.43
N GLU A 354 -13.72 2.10 -18.69
CA GLU A 354 -12.98 1.62 -19.85
C GLU A 354 -11.55 2.18 -19.89
N ALA A 355 -11.40 3.46 -19.56
CA ALA A 355 -10.10 4.12 -19.52
C ALA A 355 -9.21 3.52 -18.40
N TRP A 356 -9.77 3.31 -17.21
CA TRP A 356 -9.04 2.71 -16.09
C TRP A 356 -8.70 1.23 -16.37
N ARG A 357 -9.64 0.46 -16.94
CA ARG A 357 -9.37 -0.91 -17.41
C ARG A 357 -8.23 -0.97 -18.42
N ALA A 358 -8.19 -0.04 -19.38
CA ALA A 358 -7.12 0.02 -20.36
C ALA A 358 -5.76 0.30 -19.71
N LYS A 359 -5.71 1.20 -18.71
CA LYS A 359 -4.49 1.48 -17.94
C LYS A 359 -4.04 0.31 -17.07
N LEU A 360 -4.95 -0.46 -16.47
CA LEU A 360 -4.60 -1.70 -15.78
C LEU A 360 -3.95 -2.71 -16.72
N LEU A 361 -4.53 -2.92 -17.89
CA LEU A 361 -3.95 -3.81 -18.89
C LEU A 361 -2.58 -3.32 -19.40
N GLU A 362 -2.41 -2.01 -19.58
CA GLU A 362 -1.12 -1.41 -19.92
C GLU A 362 -0.06 -1.69 -18.85
N ALA A 363 -0.40 -1.48 -17.56
CA ALA A 363 0.49 -1.77 -16.44
C ALA A 363 0.84 -3.27 -16.33
N VAL A 364 -0.15 -4.16 -16.45
CA VAL A 364 0.07 -5.62 -16.43
C VAL A 364 0.97 -6.06 -17.58
N ALA A 365 0.71 -5.57 -18.80
CA ALA A 365 1.54 -5.88 -19.97
C ALA A 365 2.97 -5.36 -19.79
N TRP A 366 3.13 -4.17 -19.24
CA TRP A 366 4.44 -3.60 -18.92
C TRP A 366 5.20 -4.42 -17.88
N ILE A 367 4.56 -4.86 -16.79
CA ILE A 367 5.19 -5.72 -15.76
C ILE A 367 5.67 -7.03 -16.39
N ARG A 368 4.80 -7.70 -17.14
CA ARG A 368 5.10 -8.96 -17.83
C ARG A 368 6.24 -8.82 -18.82
N ALA A 369 6.24 -7.76 -19.63
CA ALA A 369 7.33 -7.46 -20.55
C ALA A 369 8.64 -7.17 -19.81
N SER A 370 8.59 -6.38 -18.73
CA SER A 370 9.75 -6.00 -17.93
C SER A 370 10.44 -7.19 -17.27
N LEU A 371 9.66 -8.20 -16.88
CA LEU A 371 10.13 -9.42 -16.22
C LEU A 371 10.34 -10.58 -17.21
N ALA A 372 10.13 -10.33 -18.50
CA ALA A 372 10.23 -11.31 -19.58
C ALA A 372 9.39 -12.59 -19.32
N ASP A 373 8.24 -12.42 -18.67
CA ASP A 373 7.30 -13.49 -18.35
C ASP A 373 5.89 -13.07 -18.78
N PRO A 374 5.37 -13.58 -19.91
CA PRO A 374 4.03 -13.23 -20.39
C PRO A 374 2.91 -13.74 -19.48
N ALA A 375 3.20 -14.65 -18.55
CA ALA A 375 2.29 -15.21 -17.57
C ALA A 375 2.63 -14.75 -16.14
N PHE A 376 3.41 -13.66 -15.99
CA PHE A 376 3.78 -13.15 -14.68
C PHE A 376 2.54 -12.84 -13.84
N PRO A 377 2.48 -13.32 -12.58
CA PRO A 377 1.30 -13.19 -11.76
C PRO A 377 1.14 -11.79 -11.18
N VAL A 378 -0.09 -11.28 -11.20
CA VAL A 378 -0.45 -9.96 -10.70
C VAL A 378 -1.67 -10.07 -9.79
N ILE A 379 -1.62 -9.40 -8.64
CA ILE A 379 -2.78 -9.13 -7.81
C ILE A 379 -3.22 -7.69 -8.06
N ILE A 380 -4.50 -7.47 -8.32
CA ILE A 380 -5.11 -6.14 -8.37
C ILE A 380 -5.91 -5.97 -7.07
N ALA A 381 -5.42 -5.12 -6.18
CA ALA A 381 -6.07 -4.79 -4.92
C ALA A 381 -6.81 -3.45 -5.10
N ALA A 382 -8.11 -3.51 -5.39
CA ALA A 382 -8.90 -2.32 -5.69
C ALA A 382 -9.20 -1.52 -4.41
N GLU A 383 -8.95 -0.22 -4.49
CA GLU A 383 -8.88 0.75 -3.39
C GLU A 383 -10.18 0.98 -2.60
N LEU A 384 -10.03 1.69 -1.48
CA LEU A 384 -11.00 1.94 -0.42
C LEU A 384 -11.70 3.31 -0.57
N PRO A 385 -12.88 3.52 0.04
CA PRO A 385 -13.64 4.74 -0.16
C PRO A 385 -12.93 5.90 0.54
N LEU A 386 -12.64 6.95 -0.23
CA LEU A 386 -12.11 8.19 0.32
C LEU A 386 -13.27 9.09 0.76
N GLY A 387 -13.10 9.79 1.89
CA GLY A 387 -13.94 10.92 2.24
C GLY A 387 -13.85 12.07 1.20
N GLY A 388 -14.89 12.91 1.16
CA GLY A 388 -14.82 14.23 0.53
C GLY A 388 -15.51 14.41 -0.82
N SER A 389 -15.57 13.41 -1.71
CA SER A 389 -16.24 13.53 -3.02
C SER A 389 -17.14 12.34 -3.34
N THR A 390 -18.45 12.60 -3.51
CA THR A 390 -19.43 11.58 -3.93
C THR A 390 -19.08 10.99 -5.30
N LEU A 391 -18.59 11.82 -6.22
CA LEU A 391 -18.17 11.38 -7.55
C LEU A 391 -16.95 10.44 -7.48
N ALA A 392 -16.00 10.71 -6.59
CA ALA A 392 -14.84 9.83 -6.40
C ALA A 392 -15.29 8.49 -5.77
N ALA A 393 -16.21 8.54 -4.80
CA ALA A 393 -16.79 7.33 -4.19
C ALA A 393 -17.50 6.45 -5.23
N GLU A 394 -18.36 7.03 -6.08
CA GLU A 394 -19.02 6.30 -7.18
C GLU A 394 -18.01 5.64 -8.12
N ARG A 395 -16.83 6.25 -8.31
CA ARG A 395 -15.78 5.71 -9.16
C ARG A 395 -15.02 4.56 -8.52
N ILE A 396 -14.67 4.72 -7.25
CA ILE A 396 -14.03 3.66 -6.46
C ILE A 396 -14.95 2.43 -6.41
N ASP A 397 -16.26 2.63 -6.27
CA ASP A 397 -17.22 1.54 -6.16
C ASP A 397 -17.26 0.62 -7.40
N TRP A 398 -16.94 1.11 -8.60
CA TRP A 398 -16.88 0.25 -9.79
C TRP A 398 -15.50 -0.34 -10.08
N MET A 399 -14.42 0.13 -9.44
CA MET A 399 -13.05 -0.36 -9.69
C MET A 399 -12.86 -1.85 -9.35
N PRO A 400 -13.38 -2.38 -8.22
CA PRO A 400 -13.33 -3.82 -7.94
C PRO A 400 -14.01 -4.67 -9.01
N VAL A 401 -15.04 -4.15 -9.69
CA VAL A 401 -15.71 -4.85 -10.80
C VAL A 401 -14.78 -5.02 -11.99
N VAL A 402 -14.02 -3.97 -12.33
CA VAL A 402 -13.02 -4.07 -13.41
C VAL A 402 -11.93 -5.07 -13.07
N ALA A 403 -11.43 -5.05 -11.82
CA ALA A 403 -10.45 -6.02 -11.37
C ALA A 403 -11.00 -7.45 -11.41
N HIS A 404 -12.24 -7.66 -10.96
CA HIS A 404 -12.96 -8.93 -11.03
C HIS A 404 -13.06 -9.46 -12.46
N ASP A 405 -13.55 -8.64 -13.40
CA ASP A 405 -13.70 -9.05 -14.79
C ASP A 405 -12.34 -9.43 -15.40
N LEU A 406 -11.27 -8.67 -15.13
CA LEU A 406 -9.91 -9.01 -15.58
C LEU A 406 -9.39 -10.33 -14.98
N ALA A 407 -9.68 -10.62 -13.72
CA ALA A 407 -9.30 -11.88 -13.07
C ALA A 407 -10.06 -13.11 -13.61
N LEU A 408 -11.27 -12.91 -14.16
CA LEU A 408 -11.99 -13.96 -14.88
C LEU A 408 -11.43 -14.18 -16.30
N GLU A 409 -10.94 -13.12 -16.94
CA GLU A 409 -10.35 -13.18 -18.28
C GLU A 409 -8.92 -13.76 -18.31
N ASP A 410 -8.15 -13.55 -17.24
CA ASP A 410 -6.74 -13.93 -17.16
C ASP A 410 -6.43 -14.74 -15.88
N PRO A 411 -6.10 -16.03 -15.99
CA PRO A 411 -5.83 -16.89 -14.82
C PRO A 411 -4.55 -16.54 -14.06
N ARG A 412 -3.76 -15.57 -14.53
CA ARG A 412 -2.59 -15.03 -13.84
C ARG A 412 -2.88 -13.67 -13.21
N ILE A 413 -4.14 -13.25 -13.18
CA ILE A 413 -4.62 -12.12 -12.40
C ILE A 413 -5.51 -12.63 -11.27
N LEU A 414 -5.26 -12.13 -10.06
CA LEU A 414 -6.16 -12.27 -8.91
C LEU A 414 -6.67 -10.88 -8.53
N ALA A 415 -7.97 -10.75 -8.29
CA ALA A 415 -8.56 -9.50 -7.84
C ALA A 415 -8.93 -9.59 -6.36
N LEU A 416 -8.51 -8.60 -5.58
CA LEU A 416 -8.83 -8.43 -4.18
C LEU A 416 -9.68 -7.16 -4.01
N ASN A 417 -10.91 -7.34 -3.55
CA ASN A 417 -11.89 -6.27 -3.38
C ASN A 417 -11.83 -5.71 -1.96
N LEU A 418 -10.77 -4.94 -1.67
CA LEU A 418 -10.55 -4.37 -0.34
C LEU A 418 -11.72 -3.48 0.10
N ARG A 419 -12.36 -2.78 -0.84
CA ARG A 419 -13.60 -2.01 -0.62
C ARG A 419 -14.70 -2.81 0.06
N ARG A 420 -15.02 -3.99 -0.46
CA ARG A 420 -16.04 -4.88 0.11
C ARG A 420 -15.57 -5.49 1.43
N ILE A 421 -14.32 -5.95 1.46
CA ILE A 421 -13.76 -6.65 2.63
C ILE A 421 -13.81 -5.74 3.86
N THR A 422 -13.28 -4.53 3.77
CA THR A 422 -13.23 -3.61 4.92
C THR A 422 -14.61 -3.07 5.31
N GLU A 423 -15.55 -2.95 4.38
CA GLU A 423 -16.93 -2.59 4.73
C GLU A 423 -17.63 -3.68 5.52
N GLU A 424 -17.57 -4.92 5.03
CA GLU A 424 -18.24 -6.04 5.66
C GLU A 424 -17.53 -6.44 6.97
N GLU A 425 -16.20 -6.36 7.00
CA GLU A 425 -15.41 -6.78 8.16
C GLU A 425 -15.22 -5.69 9.19
N TYR A 426 -15.14 -4.42 8.82
CA TYR A 426 -14.87 -3.32 9.77
C TYR A 426 -15.95 -2.24 9.80
N GLY A 427 -16.96 -2.31 8.92
CA GLY A 427 -18.01 -1.29 8.82
C GLY A 427 -17.55 0.01 8.16
N TRP A 428 -16.37 0.02 7.56
CA TRP A 428 -15.79 1.24 6.99
C TRP A 428 -16.56 1.71 5.76
N GLY A 429 -16.94 2.99 5.77
CA GLY A 429 -17.79 3.59 4.72
C GLY A 429 -19.29 3.31 4.89
N ARG A 430 -19.68 2.39 5.78
CA ARG A 430 -21.09 2.05 6.07
C ARG A 430 -21.53 2.55 7.43
N THR A 431 -20.87 2.11 8.49
CA THR A 431 -21.23 2.42 9.89
C THR A 431 -20.15 3.25 10.60
N SER A 432 -18.91 3.25 10.10
CA SER A 432 -17.79 3.99 10.66
C SER A 432 -16.98 4.76 9.62
N MET A 433 -16.60 5.99 9.98
CA MET A 433 -15.64 6.83 9.25
C MET A 433 -14.38 7.13 10.08
N PHE A 434 -14.21 6.48 11.23
CA PHE A 434 -13.08 6.74 12.13
C PHE A 434 -11.73 6.25 11.61
N HIS A 435 -11.73 5.45 10.54
CA HIS A 435 -10.53 4.88 9.93
C HIS A 435 -9.72 5.90 9.15
N LEU A 436 -10.32 7.02 8.74
CA LEU A 436 -9.63 8.08 8.03
C LEU A 436 -8.99 9.09 9.00
N PHE A 437 -7.77 9.50 8.68
CA PHE A 437 -7.06 10.61 9.33
C PHE A 437 -7.48 11.97 8.72
N ASP A 438 -7.65 12.00 7.41
CA ASP A 438 -8.21 13.13 6.67
C ASP A 438 -9.32 12.64 5.73
N THR A 439 -9.54 13.27 4.58
CA THR A 439 -10.55 12.80 3.63
C THR A 439 -10.06 11.62 2.78
N ALA A 440 -8.83 11.13 2.92
CA ALA A 440 -8.31 10.07 2.05
C ALA A 440 -7.45 9.04 2.79
N HIS A 441 -6.56 9.51 3.66
CA HIS A 441 -5.51 8.69 4.24
C HIS A 441 -5.97 8.01 5.52
N PHE A 442 -5.51 6.78 5.72
CA PHE A 442 -5.86 5.99 6.90
C PHE A 442 -5.07 6.39 8.14
N GLN A 443 -5.72 6.25 9.28
CA GLN A 443 -5.05 6.28 10.58
C GLN A 443 -4.17 5.03 10.77
N PRO A 444 -3.13 5.07 11.62
CA PRO A 444 -2.23 3.95 11.84
C PRO A 444 -2.91 2.60 12.20
N TYR A 445 -3.98 2.62 13.00
CA TYR A 445 -4.70 1.38 13.35
C TYR A 445 -5.45 0.80 12.14
N ALA A 446 -5.99 1.66 11.27
CA ALA A 446 -6.69 1.26 10.07
C ALA A 446 -5.71 0.65 9.06
N GLN A 447 -4.53 1.24 8.88
CA GLN A 447 -3.44 0.65 8.08
C GLN A 447 -3.07 -0.76 8.57
N ARG A 448 -3.06 -1.00 9.88
CA ARG A 448 -2.86 -2.35 10.44
C ARG A 448 -4.01 -3.29 10.09
N LEU A 449 -5.26 -2.87 10.28
CA LEU A 449 -6.43 -3.70 10.00
C LEU A 449 -6.59 -3.98 8.49
N GLU A 450 -6.21 -3.05 7.62
CA GLU A 450 -6.15 -3.28 6.18
C GLU A 450 -5.12 -4.37 5.83
N ALA A 451 -3.94 -4.37 6.47
CA ALA A 451 -2.96 -5.44 6.27
C ALA A 451 -3.48 -6.81 6.75
N GLU A 452 -4.23 -6.85 7.86
CA GLU A 452 -4.90 -8.06 8.34
C GLU A 452 -5.93 -8.55 7.31
N ALA A 453 -6.74 -7.63 6.76
CA ALA A 453 -7.74 -7.92 5.74
C ALA A 453 -7.13 -8.42 4.43
N PHE A 454 -6.08 -7.77 3.96
CA PHE A 454 -5.40 -8.13 2.73
C PHE A 454 -4.91 -9.58 2.78
N VAL A 455 -4.16 -9.92 3.83
CA VAL A 455 -3.53 -11.24 3.93
C VAL A 455 -4.54 -12.31 4.37
N GLY A 456 -5.44 -11.97 5.29
CA GLY A 456 -6.44 -12.89 5.81
C GLY A 456 -7.41 -13.37 4.73
N GLU A 457 -7.99 -12.46 3.95
CA GLU A 457 -8.89 -12.82 2.84
C GLU A 457 -8.15 -13.56 1.73
N LEU A 458 -6.92 -13.15 1.42
CA LEU A 458 -6.10 -13.84 0.42
C LEU A 458 -5.82 -15.28 0.85
N CYS A 459 -5.42 -15.51 2.11
CA CYS A 459 -5.15 -16.86 2.61
C CYS A 459 -6.43 -17.71 2.65
N ALA A 460 -7.54 -17.14 3.13
CA ALA A 460 -8.82 -17.82 3.17
C ALA A 460 -9.28 -18.24 1.77
N ALA A 461 -9.24 -17.34 0.79
CA ALA A 461 -9.64 -17.61 -0.59
C ALA A 461 -8.74 -18.65 -1.29
N LEU A 462 -7.45 -18.72 -0.93
CA LEU A 462 -6.51 -19.70 -1.48
C LEU A 462 -6.46 -21.00 -0.66
N GLY A 463 -7.25 -21.12 0.41
CA GLY A 463 -7.23 -22.28 1.31
C GLY A 463 -5.86 -22.51 1.97
N ILE A 464 -5.15 -21.41 2.29
CA ILE A 464 -3.88 -21.43 3.02
C ILE A 464 -4.19 -21.28 4.50
N ASP A 465 -3.71 -22.24 5.30
CA ASP A 465 -3.91 -22.22 6.74
C ASP A 465 -3.18 -21.03 7.37
N ASP A 466 -3.90 -20.31 8.23
CA ASP A 466 -3.35 -19.24 9.04
C ASP A 466 -3.08 -19.74 10.47
N PRO A 467 -1.84 -20.09 10.82
CA PRO A 467 -1.51 -20.61 12.15
C PRO A 467 -1.65 -19.54 13.26
N ALA A 468 -1.78 -18.26 12.90
CA ALA A 468 -1.99 -17.19 13.87
C ALA A 468 -3.47 -16.97 14.21
N CYS A 469 -4.39 -17.62 13.51
CA CYS A 469 -5.82 -17.51 13.74
C CYS A 469 -6.46 -18.88 13.95
N ALA A 470 -7.07 -19.08 15.11
CA ALA A 470 -7.76 -20.32 15.45
C ALA A 470 -9.27 -20.27 15.13
N GLU A 471 -9.78 -19.11 14.70
CA GLU A 471 -11.20 -18.92 14.39
C GLU A 471 -11.51 -19.37 12.95
N PRO A 472 -12.77 -19.78 12.66
CA PRO A 472 -13.19 -20.13 11.30
C PRO A 472 -13.06 -18.98 10.30
N SER A 473 -13.24 -17.75 10.77
CA SER A 473 -13.01 -16.53 10.00
C SER A 473 -11.75 -15.84 10.51
N TRP A 474 -10.84 -15.48 9.60
CA TRP A 474 -9.63 -14.73 9.94
C TRP A 474 -9.97 -13.39 10.62
N ALA A 475 -11.10 -12.78 10.26
CA ALA A 475 -11.50 -11.48 10.76
C ALA A 475 -11.84 -11.55 12.26
N ASP A 476 -12.44 -12.64 12.73
CA ASP A 476 -12.81 -12.81 14.13
C ASP A 476 -11.59 -12.91 15.06
N CYS A 477 -10.41 -13.22 14.51
CA CYS A 477 -9.15 -13.16 15.25
C CYS A 477 -8.63 -11.73 15.48
N VAL A 478 -9.07 -10.75 14.70
CA VAL A 478 -8.53 -9.37 14.75
C VAL A 478 -9.55 -8.34 15.20
N ARG A 479 -10.85 -8.67 15.18
CA ARG A 479 -11.93 -7.77 15.58
C ARG A 479 -13.14 -8.55 16.10
N ARG A 480 -13.87 -7.97 17.05
CA ARG A 480 -15.17 -8.46 17.49
C ARG A 480 -16.25 -7.41 17.26
N TRP A 481 -17.39 -7.85 16.74
CA TRP A 481 -18.55 -6.99 16.54
C TRP A 481 -19.37 -6.84 17.82
N GLY A 482 -19.85 -5.62 18.03
CA GLY A 482 -20.94 -5.30 18.92
C GLY A 482 -21.59 -4.00 18.46
N ALA A 483 -22.39 -3.41 19.32
CA ALA A 483 -23.05 -2.15 19.06
C ALA A 483 -22.69 -1.13 20.16
N ARG A 484 -22.90 0.14 19.84
CA ARG A 484 -22.74 1.25 20.77
C ARG A 484 -23.94 2.19 20.68
N CYS A 485 -24.22 2.84 21.80
CA CYS A 485 -25.16 3.94 21.84
C CYS A 485 -24.43 5.28 21.88
N ALA A 486 -24.83 6.24 21.03
CA ALA A 486 -24.27 7.58 20.98
C ALA A 486 -25.25 8.56 20.32
N SER A 487 -25.04 9.87 20.53
CA SER A 487 -25.74 10.93 19.80
C SER A 487 -25.79 10.58 18.30
N GLY A 488 -27.01 10.54 17.73
CA GLY A 488 -27.27 10.00 16.40
C GLY A 488 -27.58 8.49 16.34
N GLY A 489 -27.92 7.86 17.46
CA GLY A 489 -28.50 6.52 17.56
C GLY A 489 -27.53 5.36 17.78
N CYS A 490 -28.10 4.15 17.78
CA CYS A 490 -27.32 2.92 17.87
C CYS A 490 -26.52 2.68 16.60
N ARG A 491 -25.25 2.26 16.73
CA ARG A 491 -24.42 1.83 15.60
C ARG A 491 -23.62 0.59 15.93
N GLU A 492 -23.52 -0.33 14.96
CA GLU A 492 -22.58 -1.43 15.00
C GLU A 492 -21.15 -0.91 14.84
N ILE A 493 -20.25 -1.38 15.70
CA ILE A 493 -18.84 -1.02 15.71
C ILE A 493 -17.99 -2.20 16.19
N ILE A 494 -16.76 -2.25 15.69
CA ILE A 494 -15.78 -3.23 16.13
C ILE A 494 -15.14 -2.79 17.46
N ASP A 495 -14.79 -3.77 18.28
CA ASP A 495 -14.11 -3.60 19.57
C ASP A 495 -12.86 -2.71 19.48
N VAL A 496 -12.05 -2.86 18.43
CA VAL A 496 -10.84 -2.06 18.21
C VAL A 496 -11.13 -0.56 18.16
N GLU A 497 -12.16 -0.14 17.40
CA GLU A 497 -12.54 1.27 17.31
C GLU A 497 -13.22 1.74 18.59
N ALA A 498 -14.07 0.90 19.18
CA ALA A 498 -14.70 1.22 20.46
C ALA A 498 -13.67 1.52 21.56
N GLU A 499 -12.65 0.66 21.69
CA GLU A 499 -11.56 0.84 22.66
C GLU A 499 -10.72 2.07 22.33
N LEU A 500 -10.27 2.21 21.08
CA LEU A 500 -9.37 3.28 20.66
C LEU A 500 -9.99 4.67 20.85
N PHE A 501 -11.30 4.81 20.61
CA PHE A 501 -12.01 6.07 20.73
C PHE A 501 -12.75 6.23 22.07
N GLY A 502 -12.60 5.31 23.01
CA GLY A 502 -13.20 5.40 24.35
C GLY A 502 -14.73 5.42 24.32
N LEU A 503 -15.33 4.63 23.43
CA LEU A 503 -16.76 4.64 23.15
C LEU A 503 -17.50 3.68 24.09
N ALA A 504 -18.70 4.06 24.54
CA ALA A 504 -19.57 3.19 25.33
C ALA A 504 -20.09 2.02 24.46
N TRP A 505 -19.39 0.90 24.52
CA TRP A 505 -19.65 -0.29 23.72
C TRP A 505 -20.44 -1.34 24.52
N GLY A 506 -21.51 -1.86 23.94
CA GLY A 506 -22.38 -2.87 24.55
C GLY A 506 -21.73 -4.25 24.64
N GLY A 507 -20.51 -4.42 24.12
CA GLY A 507 -19.79 -5.70 24.14
C GLY A 507 -20.14 -6.60 22.96
N VAL A 508 -19.47 -7.75 22.90
CA VAL A 508 -19.63 -8.73 21.83
C VAL A 508 -21.09 -9.19 21.74
N GLY A 509 -21.67 -9.15 20.53
CA GLY A 509 -23.03 -9.62 20.27
C GLY A 509 -24.15 -8.67 20.70
N SER A 510 -23.83 -7.49 21.23
CA SER A 510 -24.82 -6.41 21.31
C SER A 510 -25.18 -5.94 19.89
N THR A 511 -26.46 -5.62 19.66
CA THR A 511 -26.98 -5.23 18.34
C THR A 511 -27.76 -3.91 18.43
N CYS A 512 -28.16 -3.40 17.27
CA CYS A 512 -29.06 -2.24 17.16
C CYS A 512 -30.50 -2.65 16.85
N ASP A 513 -30.86 -3.88 17.20
CA ASP A 513 -32.21 -4.39 16.99
C ASP A 513 -33.20 -3.71 17.95
N ASP A 514 -34.39 -3.44 17.44
CA ASP A 514 -35.58 -3.07 18.21
C ASP A 514 -36.32 -4.37 18.56
N GLY A 515 -35.98 -4.94 19.72
CA GLY A 515 -36.48 -6.24 20.16
C GLY A 515 -37.90 -6.19 20.69
N ASP A 516 -38.34 -5.01 21.17
CA ASP A 516 -39.66 -4.80 21.76
C ASP A 516 -40.69 -4.10 20.84
N GLY A 517 -40.24 -3.59 19.69
CA GLY A 517 -41.03 -2.98 18.64
C GLY A 517 -41.46 -1.54 18.93
N ASP A 518 -40.77 -0.83 19.83
CA ASP A 518 -41.12 0.54 20.21
C ASP A 518 -40.63 1.62 19.21
N GLY A 519 -39.88 1.21 18.19
CA GLY A 519 -39.30 2.04 17.16
C GLY A 519 -37.90 2.56 17.47
N SER A 520 -37.28 2.11 18.56
CA SER A 520 -35.91 2.45 18.96
C SER A 520 -35.08 1.19 19.23
N PRO A 521 -33.77 1.21 18.96
CA PRO A 521 -32.89 0.09 19.31
C PRO A 521 -32.87 -0.16 20.83
N ASP A 522 -32.93 -1.42 21.26
CA ASP A 522 -32.91 -1.79 22.70
C ASP A 522 -31.67 -1.26 23.44
N LEU A 523 -30.55 -1.12 22.71
CA LEU A 523 -29.30 -0.59 23.24
C LEU A 523 -29.33 0.95 23.42
N CYS A 524 -30.26 1.62 22.74
CA CYS A 524 -30.49 3.06 22.78
C CYS A 524 -31.96 3.38 23.08
N PRO A 525 -32.44 3.10 24.31
CA PRO A 525 -33.81 3.44 24.67
C PRO A 525 -34.02 4.96 24.59
N PRO A 526 -35.21 5.46 24.19
CA PRO A 526 -35.47 6.89 24.03
C PRO A 526 -35.13 7.72 25.27
N GLY A 527 -34.51 8.88 25.07
CA GLY A 527 -34.12 9.85 26.11
C GLY A 527 -35.30 10.56 26.80
N GLY A 528 -36.53 10.19 26.43
CA GLY A 528 -37.79 10.75 26.94
C GLY A 528 -38.53 11.56 25.87
N ILE A 529 -39.52 12.37 26.27
CA ILE A 529 -40.36 13.14 25.32
C ILE A 529 -39.58 14.19 24.52
N ALA A 530 -38.42 14.61 25.02
CA ALA A 530 -37.56 15.61 24.40
C ALA A 530 -36.62 15.02 23.35
N ASP A 531 -36.46 13.70 23.32
CA ASP A 531 -35.76 12.94 22.29
C ASP A 531 -36.78 12.65 21.18
N ILE A 532 -36.88 13.61 20.26
CA ILE A 532 -37.90 13.66 19.20
C ILE A 532 -37.53 12.66 18.10
N ASN A 533 -36.24 12.55 17.78
CA ASN A 533 -35.76 11.61 16.77
C ASN A 533 -35.61 10.17 17.30
N ARG A 534 -35.78 9.98 18.62
CA ARG A 534 -35.72 8.71 19.37
C ARG A 534 -34.38 8.00 19.25
N ASP A 535 -33.30 8.78 19.19
CA ASP A 535 -31.95 8.26 19.04
C ASP A 535 -31.27 7.92 20.38
N GLY A 536 -31.99 8.13 21.48
CA GLY A 536 -31.56 7.88 22.85
C GLY A 536 -30.93 9.09 23.53
N PHE A 537 -30.78 10.22 22.81
CA PHE A 537 -30.14 11.43 23.31
C PHE A 537 -31.04 12.65 23.07
N VAL A 538 -30.91 13.66 23.92
CA VAL A 538 -31.54 14.97 23.69
C VAL A 538 -30.46 15.98 23.31
N ASP A 539 -30.37 16.31 22.02
CA ASP A 539 -29.30 17.15 21.48
C ASP A 539 -29.72 18.13 20.37
N GLY A 540 -28.74 18.58 19.58
CA GLY A 540 -28.94 19.54 18.49
C GLY A 540 -29.86 19.04 17.39
N GLN A 541 -30.00 17.73 17.19
CA GLN A 541 -30.92 17.16 16.23
C GLN A 541 -32.38 17.34 16.69
N ASP A 542 -32.68 17.09 17.96
CA ASP A 542 -34.03 17.33 18.52
C ASP A 542 -34.39 18.81 18.50
N LEU A 543 -33.41 19.66 18.83
CA LEU A 543 -33.58 21.11 18.69
C LEU A 543 -33.91 21.51 17.26
N ALA A 544 -33.30 20.88 16.26
CA ALA A 544 -33.58 21.18 14.86
C ALA A 544 -35.04 20.85 14.50
N PHE A 545 -35.63 19.79 15.05
CA PHE A 545 -37.06 19.51 14.87
C PHE A 545 -37.96 20.62 15.42
N VAL A 546 -37.70 21.09 16.66
CA VAL A 546 -38.46 22.19 17.26
C VAL A 546 -38.32 23.49 16.45
N LEU A 547 -37.13 23.78 15.95
CA LEU A 547 -36.89 24.99 15.14
C LEU A 547 -37.52 24.88 13.74
N ALA A 548 -37.53 23.70 13.13
CA ALA A 548 -38.14 23.47 11.83
C ALA A 548 -39.66 23.62 11.88
N ASP A 549 -40.28 23.15 12.96
CA ASP A 549 -41.73 23.18 13.14
C ASP A 549 -42.22 24.42 13.90
N TRP A 550 -41.36 25.43 14.13
CA TRP A 550 -41.70 26.58 14.95
C TRP A 550 -42.99 27.31 14.48
N GLY A 551 -43.99 27.37 15.37
CA GLY A 551 -45.31 27.94 15.11
C GLY A 551 -46.28 27.03 14.34
N ALA A 552 -45.89 25.80 14.02
CA ALA A 552 -46.78 24.79 13.46
C ALA A 552 -47.82 24.34 14.51
N ALA A 553 -48.99 23.91 14.04
CA ALA A 553 -50.06 23.41 14.90
C ALA A 553 -49.87 21.91 15.17
N GLY A 554 -49.68 21.54 16.44
CA GLY A 554 -49.39 20.16 16.86
C GLY A 554 -48.11 19.59 16.26
N GLY A 555 -48.07 18.26 16.13
CA GLY A 555 -46.94 17.54 15.54
C GLY A 555 -46.07 16.85 16.58
N VAL A 556 -44.95 16.28 16.14
CA VAL A 556 -44.01 15.55 17.02
C VAL A 556 -43.18 16.50 17.89
N ALA A 557 -43.07 17.78 17.50
CA ALA A 557 -42.35 18.82 18.23
C ALA A 557 -43.24 19.66 19.18
N ASP A 558 -44.56 19.41 19.22
CA ASP A 558 -45.49 19.96 20.23
C ASP A 558 -45.45 19.05 21.47
N LEU A 559 -44.42 19.28 22.28
CA LEU A 559 -44.04 18.44 23.41
C LEU A 559 -44.90 18.71 24.64
N ASP A 560 -45.34 19.95 24.85
CA ASP A 560 -46.22 20.31 25.95
C ASP A 560 -47.71 20.11 25.64
N ARG A 561 -48.05 19.86 24.37
CA ARG A 561 -49.38 19.59 23.84
C ARG A 561 -50.34 20.76 24.01
N ASP A 562 -49.83 21.99 23.97
CA ASP A 562 -50.67 23.20 23.98
C ASP A 562 -51.33 23.48 22.61
N GLY A 563 -50.93 22.72 21.58
CA GLY A 563 -51.44 22.79 20.22
C GLY A 563 -50.54 23.56 19.26
N PHE A 564 -49.42 24.13 19.71
CA PHE A 564 -48.46 24.84 18.87
C PHE A 564 -47.01 24.58 19.29
N VAL A 565 -46.12 24.39 18.31
CA VAL A 565 -44.68 24.30 18.59
C VAL A 565 -44.11 25.69 18.89
N GLY A 566 -43.52 25.89 20.06
CA GLY A 566 -43.02 27.18 20.49
C GLY A 566 -42.01 27.16 21.63
N ALA A 567 -41.99 28.25 22.40
CA ALA A 567 -40.96 28.48 23.41
C ALA A 567 -41.02 27.48 24.58
N ALA A 568 -42.20 26.93 24.87
CA ALA A 568 -42.37 25.92 25.91
C ALA A 568 -41.74 24.57 25.49
N ASP A 569 -41.95 24.13 24.25
CA ASP A 569 -41.32 22.92 23.69
C ASP A 569 -39.79 23.05 23.62
N LEU A 570 -39.31 24.22 23.19
CA LEU A 570 -37.88 24.52 23.23
C LEU A 570 -37.31 24.43 24.65
N ALA A 571 -38.05 24.91 25.66
CA ALA A 571 -37.61 24.82 27.05
C ALA A 571 -37.59 23.36 27.54
N ILE A 572 -38.47 22.48 27.03
CA ILE A 572 -38.45 21.05 27.32
C ILE A 572 -37.17 20.40 26.75
N VAL A 573 -36.83 20.64 25.48
CA VAL A 573 -35.60 20.12 24.85
C VAL A 573 -34.36 20.61 25.59
N LEU A 574 -34.24 21.92 25.82
CA LEU A 574 -33.07 22.49 26.52
C LEU A 574 -32.98 22.04 27.99
N GLY A 575 -34.12 21.80 28.65
CA GLY A 575 -34.17 21.30 30.02
C GLY A 575 -33.76 19.83 30.16
N ALA A 576 -33.88 19.07 29.08
CA ALA A 576 -33.46 17.67 29.00
C ALA A 576 -32.11 17.47 28.30
N TRP A 577 -31.44 18.55 27.88
CA TRP A 577 -30.21 18.51 27.07
C TRP A 577 -29.11 17.63 27.67
N GLY A 578 -28.54 16.75 26.83
CA GLY A 578 -27.44 15.86 27.21
C GLY A 578 -27.83 14.76 28.19
N ARG A 579 -29.15 14.49 28.34
CA ARG A 579 -29.63 13.25 28.95
C ARG A 579 -29.43 12.07 28.03
#